data_AF-A0A957CUK4-F1
#
_entry.id   AF-A0A957CUK4-F1
#
_cell.length_a   1.000
_cell.length_b   1.000
_cell.length_c   1.000
_cell.angle_alpha   90.00
_cell.angle_beta   90.00
_cell.angle_gamma   90.00
#
_symmetry.space_group_name_H-M   'P 1'
#
loop_
_entity.id
_entity.type
_entity.pdbx_description
1 polymer ?
#
loop_
_entity_poly.entity_id
_entity_poly.type
_entity_poly.pdbx_seq_one_letter_code
_entity_poly.pdbx_strand_id
1 'polypeptide(L)'
;MSGHLLEPRIVRMPEFAPGEWLHVERPLTRSALRGQVVLVDFWDYTCINCIRTLPYLVQWQQRYADKGLTIIGIHAPEFKFAQFRTHL
;
A
#
# COMPACT_ATOMS: atom_id res chain seq x y z
N MET A 1 13.33 -15.04 32.54
CA MET A 1 12.24 -15.29 31.58
C MET A 1 12.17 -14.13 30.59
N SER A 2 13.14 -14.02 29.67
CA SER A 2 13.22 -12.91 28.72
C SER A 2 13.56 -13.47 27.34
N GLY A 3 12.55 -13.62 26.48
CA GLY A 3 12.72 -14.34 25.20
C GLY A 3 11.64 -14.08 24.15
N HIS A 4 10.79 -13.04 24.27
CA HIS A 4 9.62 -12.87 23.39
C HIS A 4 9.56 -11.55 22.60
N LEU A 5 10.52 -10.63 22.73
CA LEU A 5 10.46 -9.33 22.04
C LEU A 5 10.92 -9.38 20.58
N LEU A 6 11.68 -10.40 20.18
CA LEU A 6 12.29 -10.51 18.86
C LEU A 6 11.78 -11.70 18.05
N GLU A 7 10.85 -12.49 18.59
CA GLU A 7 10.25 -13.59 17.83
C GLU A 7 9.27 -13.02 16.79
N PRO A 8 9.46 -13.30 15.50
CA PRO A 8 8.59 -12.77 14.47
C PRO A 8 7.19 -13.37 14.64
N ARG A 9 6.26 -12.55 15.13
CA ARG A 9 4.85 -12.90 15.15
C ARG A 9 4.32 -12.81 13.74
N ILE A 10 3.76 -13.91 13.24
CA ILE A 10 2.98 -13.88 12.00
C ILE A 10 1.70 -13.09 12.28
N VAL A 11 1.67 -11.84 11.80
CA VAL A 11 0.48 -11.00 11.83
C VAL A 11 -0.23 -11.13 10.48
N ARG A 12 -1.51 -11.49 10.51
CA ARG A 12 -2.33 -11.53 9.29
C ARG A 12 -2.64 -10.09 8.87
N MET A 13 -2.53 -9.81 7.57
CA MET A 13 -2.98 -8.52 7.02
C MET A 13 -4.45 -8.28 7.42
N PRO A 14 -4.80 -7.09 7.94
CA PRO A 14 -6.18 -6.72 8.17
C PRO A 14 -6.94 -6.57 6.84
N GLU A 15 -8.26 -6.37 6.91
CA GLU A 15 -9.03 -5.95 5.73
C GLU A 15 -8.82 -4.45 5.49
N PHE A 16 -8.97 -3.99 4.24
CA PHE A 16 -8.93 -2.57 3.94
C PHE A 16 -10.12 -1.83 4.54
N ALA A 17 -9.89 -0.62 5.02
CA ALA A 17 -10.96 0.26 5.47
C ALA A 17 -11.83 0.71 4.28
N PRO A 18 -13.10 1.08 4.50
CA PRO A 18 -13.92 1.71 3.48
C PRO A 18 -13.25 3.00 2.97
N GLY A 19 -13.34 3.27 1.67
CA GLY A 19 -12.74 4.44 1.05
C GLY A 19 -12.88 4.45 -0.46
N GLU A 20 -12.44 5.55 -1.07
CA GLU A 20 -12.34 5.67 -2.52
C GLU A 20 -11.11 4.91 -3.03
N TRP A 21 -11.27 4.24 -4.17
CA TRP A 21 -10.20 3.49 -4.82
C TRP A 21 -9.87 4.12 -6.18
N LEU A 22 -8.59 4.18 -6.50
CA LEU A 22 -8.06 4.69 -7.76
C LEU A 22 -7.38 3.55 -8.54
N HIS A 23 -7.36 3.68 -9.88
CA HIS A 23 -6.73 2.72 -10.80
C HIS A 23 -7.31 1.29 -10.79
N VAL A 24 -8.49 1.10 -10.20
CA VAL A 24 -9.22 -0.18 -10.19
C VAL A 24 -10.70 0.07 -10.44
N GLU A 25 -11.38 -0.90 -11.04
CA GLU A 25 -12.84 -0.83 -11.29
C GLU A 25 -13.67 -1.01 -10.01
N ARG A 26 -13.13 -1.74 -9.02
CA ARG A 26 -13.78 -2.04 -7.76
C ARG A 26 -12.76 -2.15 -6.61
N PRO A 27 -13.17 -1.85 -5.36
CA PRO A 27 -12.32 -2.06 -4.19
C PRO A 27 -11.75 -3.48 -4.12
N LEU A 28 -10.47 -3.59 -3.78
CA LEU A 28 -9.83 -4.88 -3.53
C LEU A 28 -10.14 -5.36 -2.12
N THR A 29 -10.16 -6.68 -1.94
CA THR A 29 -10.31 -7.32 -0.63
C THR A 29 -9.11 -8.21 -0.36
N ARG A 30 -8.81 -8.44 0.92
CA ARG A 30 -7.77 -9.39 1.33
C ARG A 30 -8.00 -10.80 0.75
N SER A 31 -9.26 -11.23 0.61
CA SER A 31 -9.56 -12.55 0.02
C SER A 31 -9.20 -12.62 -1.46
N ALA A 32 -9.46 -11.56 -2.23
CA ALA A 32 -9.13 -11.48 -3.66
C ALA A 32 -7.60 -11.45 -3.92
N LEU A 33 -6.82 -11.05 -2.94
CA LEU A 33 -5.35 -10.94 -3.03
C LEU A 33 -4.61 -12.21 -2.60
N ARG A 34 -5.32 -13.27 -2.17
CA ARG A 34 -4.66 -14.53 -1.75
C ARG A 34 -3.87 -15.14 -2.90
N GLY A 35 -2.67 -15.64 -2.58
CA GLY A 35 -1.76 -16.24 -3.56
C GLY A 35 -0.84 -15.24 -4.25
N GLN A 36 -1.04 -13.94 -4.03
CA GLN A 36 -0.17 -12.88 -4.53
C GLN A 36 0.79 -12.41 -3.43
N VAL A 37 1.95 -11.90 -3.84
CA VAL A 37 2.79 -11.10 -2.95
C VAL A 37 2.22 -9.69 -2.96
N VAL A 38 1.83 -9.18 -1.80
CA VAL A 38 1.22 -7.84 -1.68
C VAL A 38 2.18 -6.91 -0.96
N LEU A 39 2.57 -5.83 -1.63
CA LEU A 39 3.28 -4.71 -1.02
C LEU A 39 2.26 -3.60 -0.71
N VAL A 40 2.17 -3.23 0.57
CA VAL A 40 1.34 -2.11 1.01
C VAL A 40 2.26 -0.93 1.32
N ASP A 41 2.09 0.17 0.60
CA ASP A 41 2.87 1.40 0.76
C ASP A 41 2.00 2.52 1.35
N PHE A 42 2.36 3.05 2.51
CA PHE A 42 1.64 4.16 3.14
C PHE A 42 2.28 5.47 2.73
N TRP A 43 1.52 6.34 2.07
CA TRP A 43 2.11 7.48 1.39
C TRP A 43 1.20 8.71 1.34
N ASP A 44 1.81 9.85 1.03
CA ASP A 44 1.17 11.11 0.69
C ASP A 44 1.95 11.76 -0.46
N TYR A 45 1.26 12.41 -1.39
CA TYR A 45 1.88 13.15 -2.48
C TYR A 45 2.65 14.41 -2.02
N THR A 46 2.44 14.90 -0.79
CA THR A 46 3.20 16.02 -0.20
C THR A 46 4.50 15.56 0.46
N CYS A 47 4.63 14.26 0.72
CA CYS A 47 5.75 13.68 1.46
C CYS A 47 6.97 13.46 0.55
N ILE A 48 8.03 14.26 0.73
CA ILE A 48 9.24 14.15 -0.11
C ILE A 48 9.91 12.76 -0.03
N ASN A 49 9.85 12.11 1.14
CA ASN A 49 10.38 10.76 1.30
C ASN A 49 9.58 9.74 0.48
N CYS A 50 8.26 9.91 0.43
CA CYS A 50 7.35 9.08 -0.34
C CYS A 50 7.58 9.27 -1.84
N ILE A 51 7.69 10.53 -2.29
CA ILE A 51 8.02 10.88 -3.68
C ILE A 51 9.36 10.24 -4.11
N ARG A 52 10.37 10.23 -3.24
CA ARG A 52 11.67 9.60 -3.53
C ARG A 52 11.58 8.07 -3.64
N THR A 53 10.63 7.44 -2.97
CA THR A 53 10.40 5.99 -3.05
C THR A 53 9.60 5.58 -4.30
N LEU A 54 8.69 6.44 -4.78
CA LEU A 54 7.77 6.13 -5.88
C LEU A 54 8.43 5.58 -7.16
N PRO A 55 9.58 6.11 -7.65
CA PRO A 55 10.24 5.56 -8.83
C PRO A 55 10.65 4.09 -8.70
N TYR A 56 10.97 3.64 -7.48
CA TYR A 56 11.32 2.24 -7.23
C TYR A 56 10.09 1.34 -7.28
N LEU A 57 8.97 1.79 -6.73
CA LEU A 57 7.70 1.06 -6.79
C LEU A 57 7.21 0.92 -8.24
N VAL A 58 7.35 1.96 -9.06
CA VAL A 58 7.04 1.90 -10.49
C VAL A 58 7.91 0.87 -11.21
N GLN A 59 9.21 0.85 -10.93
CA GLN A 59 10.11 -0.17 -11.51
C GLN A 59 9.79 -1.58 -11.04
N TRP A 60 9.40 -1.76 -9.78
CA TRP A 60 8.99 -3.07 -9.26
C TRP A 60 7.67 -3.55 -9.87
N GLN A 61 6.69 -2.66 -10.02
CA GLN A 61 5.45 -2.96 -10.74
C GLN A 61 5.77 -3.46 -12.15
N GLN A 62 6.57 -2.72 -12.91
CA GLN A 62 6.96 -3.12 -14.27
C GLN A 62 7.70 -4.47 -14.32
N ARG A 63 8.52 -4.78 -13.32
CA ARG A 63 9.34 -6.00 -13.32
C ARG A 63 8.62 -7.25 -12.79
N TYR A 64 7.66 -7.07 -11.88
CA TYR A 64 7.12 -8.17 -11.07
C TYR A 64 5.61 -8.31 -11.08
N ALA A 65 4.85 -7.39 -11.69
CA ALA A 65 3.39 -7.50 -11.77
C ALA A 65 2.95 -8.86 -12.37
N ASP A 66 3.50 -9.21 -13.53
CA ASP A 66 3.19 -10.49 -14.21
C ASP A 66 3.74 -11.72 -13.46
N LYS A 67 4.53 -11.51 -12.40
CA LYS A 67 5.07 -12.56 -11.53
C LYS A 67 4.31 -12.69 -10.21
N GLY A 68 3.17 -12.00 -10.07
CA GLY A 68 2.29 -12.08 -8.91
C GLY A 68 2.58 -11.06 -7.81
N LEU A 69 3.31 -9.97 -8.10
CA LEU A 69 3.40 -8.81 -7.20
C LEU A 69 2.21 -7.88 -7.43
N THR A 70 1.54 -7.50 -6.35
CA THR A 70 0.54 -6.42 -6.34
C THR A 70 0.97 -5.33 -5.36
N ILE A 71 1.03 -4.09 -5.84
CA ILE A 71 1.35 -2.91 -5.04
C ILE A 71 0.07 -2.13 -4.75
N ILE A 72 -0.20 -1.84 -3.48
CA ILE A 72 -1.36 -1.05 -3.03
C ILE A 72 -0.83 0.14 -2.25
N GLY A 73 -1.02 1.35 -2.79
CA GLY A 73 -0.71 2.60 -2.11
C GLY A 73 -1.87 3.04 -1.21
N ILE A 74 -1.69 2.99 0.10
CA ILE A 74 -2.62 3.58 1.07
C ILE A 74 -2.26 5.06 1.21
N HIS A 75 -3.07 5.90 0.57
CA HIS A 75 -2.93 7.34 0.76
C HIS A 75 -3.37 7.70 2.18
N ALA A 76 -2.41 8.05 3.03
CA ALA A 76 -2.62 8.41 4.43
C ALA A 76 -2.20 9.88 4.61
N PRO A 77 -3.13 10.83 4.37
CA PRO A 77 -2.75 12.21 4.17
C PRO A 77 -2.22 12.90 5.44
N GLU A 78 -1.09 13.59 5.32
CA GLU A 78 -0.48 14.39 6.39
C GLU A 78 -1.25 15.70 6.61
N PHE A 79 -1.75 16.30 5.53
CA PHE A 79 -2.44 17.58 5.54
C PHE A 79 -3.88 17.47 5.07
N LYS A 80 -4.76 18.34 5.59
CA LYS A 80 -6.18 18.38 5.21
C LYS A 80 -6.39 18.57 3.72
N PHE A 81 -5.58 19.39 3.07
CA PHE A 81 -5.72 19.65 1.63
C PHE A 81 -5.40 18.41 0.79
N ALA A 82 -4.61 17.48 1.31
CA ALA A 82 -4.28 16.23 0.65
C ALA A 82 -5.38 15.17 0.72
N GLN A 83 -6.42 15.38 1.54
CA GLN A 83 -7.56 14.46 1.63
C GLN A 83 -8.50 14.56 0.41
N PHE A 84 -8.47 15.70 -0.28
CA PHE A 84 -9.47 16.02 -1.29
C PHE A 84 -8.85 16.11 -2.67
N ARG A 85 -9.55 15.56 -3.65
CA ARG A 85 -9.17 15.61 -5.07
C ARG A 85 -9.45 16.95 -5.74
N THR A 86 -9.76 18.02 -4.99
CA THR A 86 -10.24 19.33 -5.50
C THR A 86 -9.22 20.13 -6.32
N HIS A 87 -8.01 19.61 -6.54
CA HIS A 87 -6.95 20.28 -7.29
C HIS A 87 -6.36 19.45 -8.44
N LEU A 88 -7.05 18.39 -8.87
CA LEU A 88 -6.73 17.60 -10.07
C LEU A 88 -7.85 17.71 -11.11
#